data_AF-A0A1H6WYY4-F1
#
_entry.id   AF-A0A1H6WYY4-F1
#
_cell.length_a   1.000
_cell.length_b   1.000
_cell.length_c   1.000
_cell.angle_alpha   90.00
_cell.angle_beta   90.00
_cell.angle_gamma   90.00
#
_symmetry.space_group_name_H-M   'P 1'
#
loop_
_entity.id
_entity.type
_entity.pdbx_description
1 polymer ?
#
loop_
_entity_poly.entity_id
_entity_poly.type
_entity_poly.pdbx_seq_one_letter_code
_entity_poly.pdbx_strand_id
1 'polypeptide(L)'
;MRKDNLIRLLLFGIVFILFGCSEDLFDKQINQNKDLIIKKVSMQDIQFKDNARLVKSVANLKQVQLNSSSRYVYNEAYDFYIDEENGVYLKKDSLESYTFPIYKTETDSTVTDIIFNKSATGDYDIILGKYDILKRDLADITLQELFQSDVEFINLIGKYGLPELVCFEEYSYVDTGVNVGADSELIFDWISTGSFCYMQYDNGGGGGDFSHISGGGIITGPIDSPHGVGGGSPTSNPCIKLKNLFDATKANIKPSLIALQNTITPTSTGENAVTFKKDTNGNFSNTPVPSTSNNSIVGPVGPNIYGEAHTHPLDVYPMFSWTDVNRLLELATYTSTSNLDSVVNMVVVQDDNGVFQTYALVYNNDGFGINTVEDVLNQPELNGCSKREKLNIYDNELGDKYQKDSNYERGFLRQFFGFNVSLYKANANLSNWSKLSINSITANVTTTPCN
;
A
#
# COMPACT_ATOMS: atom_id res chain seq x y z
N MET A 1 52.85 8.09 36.87
CA MET A 1 51.41 7.77 36.75
C MET A 1 50.97 8.15 35.34
N ARG A 2 50.52 7.16 34.56
CA ARG A 2 50.47 7.20 33.08
C ARG A 2 49.22 7.92 32.55
N LYS A 3 49.42 8.68 31.46
CA LYS A 3 48.45 9.45 30.66
C LYS A 3 47.52 8.58 29.78
N ASP A 4 47.58 7.26 29.91
CA ASP A 4 47.00 6.33 28.92
C ASP A 4 45.57 5.85 29.28
N ASN A 5 45.00 6.31 30.40
CA ASN A 5 43.67 5.87 30.85
C ASN A 5 42.54 6.90 30.64
N LEU A 6 42.86 8.13 30.20
CA LEU A 6 41.84 9.18 30.01
C LEU A 6 41.20 9.15 28.62
N ILE A 7 41.85 8.52 27.62
CA ILE A 7 41.34 8.41 26.24
C ILE A 7 40.43 7.17 26.06
N ARG A 8 40.53 6.16 26.94
CA ARG A 8 39.64 4.99 26.91
C ARG A 8 38.28 5.23 27.59
N LEU A 9 38.15 6.28 28.38
CA LEU A 9 36.88 6.64 29.03
C LEU A 9 36.00 7.58 28.18
N LEU A 10 36.51 8.07 27.04
CA LEU A 10 35.81 8.97 26.12
C LEU A 10 35.35 8.31 24.81
N LEU A 11 35.61 7.01 24.65
CA LEU A 11 35.19 6.20 23.48
C LEU A 11 34.01 5.24 23.77
N PHE A 12 33.40 5.33 24.95
CA PHE A 12 32.18 4.57 25.30
C PHE A 12 30.93 5.45 25.48
N GLY A 13 31.03 6.75 25.17
CA GLY A 13 29.96 7.72 25.45
C GLY A 13 29.21 8.28 24.23
N ILE A 14 29.53 7.88 23.00
CA ILE A 14 28.91 8.43 21.77
C ILE A 14 28.66 7.31 20.73
N VAL A 15 28.03 6.21 21.14
CA VAL A 15 27.55 5.16 20.21
C VAL A 15 26.16 4.62 20.65
N PHE A 16 25.34 5.44 21.31
CA PHE A 16 23.98 5.05 21.73
C PHE A 16 22.89 5.99 21.18
N ILE A 17 23.02 6.43 19.92
CA ILE A 17 21.94 7.18 19.22
C ILE A 17 21.67 6.59 17.82
N LEU A 18 21.85 5.28 17.61
CA LEU A 18 21.49 4.64 16.32
C LEU A 18 20.64 3.37 16.44
N PHE A 19 20.06 3.09 17.61
CA PHE A 19 19.03 2.06 17.73
C PHE A 19 17.81 2.67 18.41
N GLY A 20 16.90 3.17 17.60
CA GLY A 20 15.64 3.73 18.06
C GLY A 20 14.64 3.88 16.92
N CYS A 21 14.33 2.78 16.22
CA CYS A 21 13.31 2.77 15.16
C CYS A 21 12.51 1.45 15.06
N SER A 22 12.41 0.62 16.11
CA SER A 22 11.73 -0.69 15.94
C SER A 22 10.85 -1.18 17.09
N GLU A 23 10.28 -0.31 17.93
CA GLU A 23 9.22 -0.76 18.87
C GLU A 23 7.90 0.04 18.78
N ASP A 24 7.78 0.98 17.84
CA ASP A 24 6.71 2.00 17.88
C ASP A 24 5.78 2.01 16.63
N LEU A 25 5.85 0.99 15.78
CA LEU A 25 5.09 0.93 14.51
C LEU A 25 3.57 0.78 14.74
N PHE A 26 3.19 0.01 15.75
CA PHE A 26 1.78 -0.26 16.04
C PHE A 26 1.07 0.99 16.58
N ASP A 27 1.61 1.61 17.64
CA ASP A 27 0.98 2.76 18.28
C ASP A 27 0.93 4.00 17.37
N LYS A 28 1.83 4.15 16.39
CA LYS A 28 1.91 5.37 15.56
C LYS A 28 1.03 5.32 14.31
N GLN A 29 0.81 4.16 13.69
CA GLN A 29 -0.08 4.03 12.53
C GLN A 29 -1.56 4.15 12.93
N ILE A 30 -1.89 3.71 14.14
CA ILE A 30 -3.23 3.81 14.75
C ILE A 30 -3.61 5.27 15.05
N ASN A 31 -2.64 6.14 15.32
CA ASN A 31 -2.89 7.53 15.74
C ASN A 31 -3.14 8.54 14.60
N GLN A 32 -3.04 8.14 13.33
CA GLN A 32 -3.25 9.07 12.20
C GLN A 32 -4.73 9.24 11.82
N ASN A 33 -5.57 8.24 12.11
CA ASN A 33 -7.00 8.30 11.87
C ASN A 33 -7.72 8.41 13.22
N LYS A 34 -8.14 9.63 13.60
CA LYS A 34 -8.73 9.92 14.92
C LYS A 34 -9.94 9.04 15.27
N ASP A 35 -10.57 8.46 14.27
CA ASP A 35 -11.80 7.67 14.42
C ASP A 35 -11.55 6.15 14.42
N LEU A 36 -10.32 5.69 14.16
CA LEU A 36 -9.92 4.28 14.22
C LEU A 36 -9.09 4.00 15.48
N ILE A 37 -9.59 3.12 16.33
CA ILE A 37 -8.89 2.63 17.52
C ILE A 37 -8.52 1.18 17.27
N ILE A 38 -7.24 0.87 17.33
CA ILE A 38 -6.73 -0.50 17.38
C ILE A 38 -5.89 -0.62 18.66
N LYS A 39 -5.96 -1.73 19.37
CA LYS A 39 -5.10 -1.99 20.53
C LYS A 39 -5.01 -3.48 20.79
N LYS A 40 -3.90 -3.91 21.39
CA LYS A 40 -3.80 -5.25 21.97
C LYS A 40 -4.76 -5.39 23.15
N VAL A 41 -5.36 -6.57 23.28
CA VAL A 41 -6.32 -6.89 24.34
C VAL A 41 -6.16 -8.34 24.75
N SER A 42 -6.17 -8.59 26.06
CA SER A 42 -6.38 -9.92 26.62
C SER A 42 -7.83 -10.09 27.06
N MET A 43 -8.36 -11.31 26.97
CA MET A 43 -9.65 -11.65 27.60
C MET A 43 -9.61 -11.46 29.13
N GLN A 44 -8.41 -11.37 29.71
CA GLN A 44 -8.22 -11.09 31.14
C GLN A 44 -8.25 -9.60 31.49
N ASP A 45 -8.18 -8.71 30.49
CA ASP A 45 -8.20 -7.26 30.71
C ASP A 45 -9.53 -6.81 31.30
N ILE A 46 -9.48 -5.79 32.15
CA ILE A 46 -10.67 -5.19 32.79
C ILE A 46 -11.67 -4.70 31.72
N GLN A 47 -11.18 -4.05 30.67
CA GLN A 47 -12.00 -3.56 29.55
C GLN A 47 -12.79 -4.67 28.84
N PHE A 48 -12.22 -5.87 28.75
CA PHE A 48 -12.86 -7.03 28.14
C PHE A 48 -13.89 -7.62 29.11
N LYS A 49 -13.51 -7.80 30.38
CA LYS A 49 -14.35 -8.37 31.43
C LYS A 49 -15.57 -7.52 31.80
N ASP A 50 -15.45 -6.20 31.72
CA ASP A 50 -16.55 -5.27 32.02
C ASP A 50 -17.62 -5.26 30.92
N ASN A 51 -17.32 -5.77 29.73
CA ASN A 51 -18.27 -5.89 28.63
C ASN A 51 -19.13 -7.16 28.78
N ALA A 52 -20.20 -7.07 29.58
CA ALA A 52 -21.07 -8.21 29.92
C ALA A 52 -21.63 -8.97 28.71
N ARG A 53 -21.86 -8.30 27.56
CA ARG A 53 -22.38 -8.92 26.35
C ARG A 53 -21.31 -9.71 25.59
N LEU A 54 -20.10 -9.18 25.53
CA LEU A 54 -18.94 -9.89 24.99
C LEU A 54 -18.62 -11.12 25.84
N VAL A 55 -18.52 -10.95 27.16
CA VAL A 55 -18.28 -12.06 28.11
C VAL A 55 -19.33 -13.16 27.98
N LYS A 56 -20.60 -12.79 27.82
CA LYS A 56 -21.68 -13.76 27.57
C LYS A 56 -21.45 -14.54 26.26
N SER A 57 -21.00 -13.87 25.20
CA SER A 57 -20.73 -14.50 23.90
C SER A 57 -19.53 -15.45 23.97
N VAL A 58 -18.46 -15.05 24.65
CA VAL A 58 -17.30 -15.92 24.95
C VAL A 58 -17.72 -17.13 25.79
N ALA A 59 -18.58 -16.95 26.79
CA ALA A 59 -19.09 -18.04 27.61
C ALA A 59 -19.93 -19.04 26.79
N ASN A 60 -20.74 -18.56 25.85
CA ASN A 60 -21.51 -19.41 24.94
C ASN A 60 -20.60 -20.25 24.02
N LEU A 61 -19.48 -19.67 23.59
CA LEU A 61 -18.49 -20.37 22.77
C LEU A 61 -17.78 -21.48 23.54
N LYS A 62 -17.31 -21.20 24.77
CA LYS A 62 -16.45 -22.11 25.54
C LYS A 62 -17.17 -23.30 26.16
N GLN A 63 -18.51 -23.31 26.20
CA GLN A 63 -19.33 -24.35 26.84
C GLN A 63 -18.80 -24.81 28.24
N VAL A 64 -18.26 -23.88 29.06
CA VAL A 64 -17.76 -24.03 30.47
C VAL A 64 -16.35 -24.65 30.58
N GLN A 65 -15.29 -24.12 31.25
CA GLN A 65 -15.09 -23.19 32.38
C GLN A 65 -14.15 -22.01 32.03
N LEU A 66 -14.46 -20.80 32.52
CA LEU A 66 -13.65 -19.56 32.37
C LEU A 66 -12.50 -19.41 33.40
N ASN A 67 -12.21 -20.44 34.18
CA ASN A 67 -11.25 -20.35 35.30
C ASN A 67 -9.87 -20.95 34.99
N SER A 68 -9.53 -21.11 33.71
CA SER A 68 -8.18 -21.49 33.33
C SER A 68 -7.27 -20.26 33.36
N SER A 69 -6.17 -20.33 34.11
CA SER A 69 -5.11 -19.32 34.05
C SER A 69 -4.14 -19.57 32.88
N SER A 70 -4.48 -20.47 31.94
CA SER A 70 -3.64 -20.75 30.78
C SER A 70 -3.90 -19.73 29.66
N ARG A 71 -2.83 -19.28 29.02
CA ARG A 71 -2.88 -18.46 27.79
C ARG A 71 -3.73 -19.09 26.70
N TYR A 72 -3.64 -20.41 26.55
CA TYR A 72 -4.40 -21.18 25.56
C TYR A 72 -5.56 -21.93 26.21
N VAL A 73 -6.77 -21.76 25.68
CA VAL A 73 -7.96 -22.48 26.14
C VAL A 73 -8.53 -23.32 25.03
N TYR A 74 -8.64 -24.62 25.28
CA TYR A 74 -9.18 -25.59 24.33
C TYR A 74 -10.71 -25.50 24.26
N ASN A 75 -11.24 -25.50 23.05
CA ASN A 75 -12.66 -25.59 22.76
C ASN A 75 -12.97 -26.96 22.13
N GLU A 76 -13.56 -27.85 22.93
CA GLU A 76 -13.89 -29.21 22.50
C GLU A 76 -14.94 -29.25 21.38
N ALA A 77 -15.90 -28.31 21.37
CA ALA A 77 -16.98 -28.31 20.38
C ALA A 77 -16.48 -28.01 18.96
N TYR A 78 -15.37 -27.29 18.82
CA TYR A 78 -14.81 -26.87 17.54
C TYR A 78 -13.37 -27.36 17.30
N ASP A 79 -12.81 -28.11 18.25
CA ASP A 79 -11.48 -28.71 18.20
C ASP A 79 -10.35 -27.72 17.87
N PHE A 80 -10.24 -26.64 18.65
CA PHE A 80 -9.15 -25.68 18.57
C PHE A 80 -8.80 -25.06 19.93
N TYR A 81 -7.61 -24.49 20.06
CA TYR A 81 -7.17 -23.65 21.16
C TYR A 81 -7.30 -22.17 20.79
N ILE A 82 -7.78 -21.34 21.71
CA ILE A 82 -7.81 -19.87 21.57
C ILE A 82 -6.67 -19.29 22.39
N ASP A 83 -5.88 -18.37 21.82
CA ASP A 83 -4.94 -17.55 22.58
C ASP A 83 -5.68 -16.36 23.22
N GLU A 84 -5.90 -16.41 24.54
CA GLU A 84 -6.68 -15.41 25.26
C GLU A 84 -5.88 -14.17 25.68
N GLU A 85 -4.57 -14.16 25.45
CA GLU A 85 -3.69 -13.05 25.82
C GLU A 85 -3.39 -12.12 24.65
N ASN A 86 -3.41 -12.64 23.43
CA ASN A 86 -2.94 -11.94 22.25
C ASN A 86 -4.07 -11.60 21.27
N GLY A 87 -5.07 -10.88 21.77
CA GLY A 87 -6.16 -10.38 20.94
C GLY A 87 -5.90 -8.98 20.40
N VAL A 88 -6.63 -8.64 19.35
CA VAL A 88 -6.71 -7.29 18.79
C VAL A 88 -8.12 -6.76 19.01
N TYR A 89 -8.25 -5.62 19.68
CA TYR A 89 -9.47 -4.84 19.69
C TYR A 89 -9.42 -3.82 18.58
N LEU A 90 -10.53 -3.71 17.84
CA LEU A 90 -10.74 -2.69 16.85
C LEU A 90 -12.05 -1.94 17.11
N LYS A 91 -12.03 -0.62 16.91
CA LYS A 91 -13.22 0.21 16.85
C LYS A 91 -13.07 1.30 15.80
N LYS A 92 -14.10 1.46 14.97
CA LYS A 92 -14.23 2.56 14.02
C LYS A 92 -15.69 2.98 13.96
N ASP A 93 -15.99 4.24 14.27
CA ASP A 93 -17.37 4.73 14.36
C ASP A 93 -18.24 3.86 15.30
N SER A 94 -19.29 3.23 14.76
CA SER A 94 -20.17 2.29 15.46
C SER A 94 -19.70 0.83 15.39
N LEU A 95 -18.69 0.53 14.57
CA LEU A 95 -18.13 -0.81 14.43
C LEU A 95 -17.17 -1.09 15.58
N GLU A 96 -17.28 -2.28 16.15
CA GLU A 96 -16.43 -2.74 17.25
C GLU A 96 -16.22 -4.24 17.11
N SER A 97 -14.97 -4.70 17.15
CA SER A 97 -14.63 -6.12 17.05
C SER A 97 -13.44 -6.47 17.93
N TYR A 98 -13.37 -7.76 18.30
CA TYR A 98 -12.23 -8.35 19.01
C TYR A 98 -11.82 -9.60 18.23
N THR A 99 -10.56 -9.67 17.81
CA THR A 99 -10.02 -10.85 17.12
C THR A 99 -8.99 -11.54 18.00
N PHE A 100 -9.02 -12.88 18.06
CA PHE A 100 -8.03 -13.69 18.77
C PHE A 100 -7.52 -14.82 17.88
N PRO A 101 -6.21 -15.12 17.90
CA PRO A 101 -5.65 -16.26 17.18
C PRO A 101 -6.18 -17.60 17.68
N ILE A 102 -6.39 -18.53 16.74
CA ILE A 102 -6.71 -19.92 17.08
C ILE A 102 -5.69 -20.93 16.51
N TYR A 103 -5.54 -22.04 17.23
CA TYR A 103 -4.58 -23.09 16.90
C TYR A 103 -5.27 -24.45 16.92
N LYS A 104 -5.13 -25.22 15.84
CA LYS A 104 -5.52 -26.64 15.80
C LYS A 104 -4.29 -27.52 15.96
N THR A 105 -4.48 -28.72 16.48
CA THR A 105 -3.41 -29.69 16.69
C THR A 105 -2.86 -30.16 15.33
N GLU A 106 -1.68 -29.64 14.99
CA GLU A 106 -0.73 -30.11 13.96
C GLU A 106 -1.11 -30.09 12.47
N THR A 107 -2.39 -30.03 12.08
CA THR A 107 -2.76 -30.09 10.65
C THR A 107 -3.10 -28.75 10.00
N ASP A 108 -3.24 -27.67 10.77
CA ASP A 108 -3.66 -26.38 10.23
C ASP A 108 -2.46 -25.51 9.87
N SER A 109 -2.14 -25.52 8.58
CA SER A 109 -1.06 -24.72 8.02
C SER A 109 -1.47 -23.28 7.76
N THR A 110 -2.76 -22.94 7.81
CA THR A 110 -3.29 -21.62 7.46
C THR A 110 -3.60 -20.76 8.68
N VAL A 111 -3.54 -19.43 8.53
CA VAL A 111 -3.96 -18.51 9.59
C VAL A 111 -5.45 -18.63 9.80
N THR A 112 -5.85 -18.75 11.06
CA THR A 112 -7.26 -18.74 11.44
C THR A 112 -7.42 -17.99 12.73
N ASP A 113 -8.42 -17.11 12.77
CA ASP A 113 -8.77 -16.32 13.93
C ASP A 113 -10.23 -16.50 14.31
N ILE A 114 -10.52 -16.20 15.57
CA ILE A 114 -11.88 -16.03 16.06
C ILE A 114 -12.18 -14.55 16.27
N ILE A 115 -13.29 -14.09 15.70
CA ILE A 115 -13.70 -12.70 15.68
C ILE A 115 -15.03 -12.57 16.43
N PHE A 116 -15.05 -11.73 17.45
CA PHE A 116 -16.23 -11.28 18.15
C PHE A 116 -16.65 -9.93 17.57
N ASN A 117 -17.63 -9.93 16.66
CA ASN A 117 -18.07 -8.73 15.97
C ASN A 117 -19.33 -8.16 16.63
N LYS A 118 -19.32 -6.88 17.02
CA LYS A 118 -20.47 -6.25 17.68
C LYS A 118 -21.57 -5.98 16.67
N SER A 119 -22.76 -6.50 16.95
CA SER A 119 -23.95 -6.30 16.12
C SER A 119 -24.60 -4.94 16.39
N ALA A 120 -25.56 -4.56 15.55
CA ALA A 120 -26.35 -3.34 15.75
C ALA A 120 -27.20 -3.35 17.05
N THR A 121 -27.56 -4.54 17.56
CA THR A 121 -28.22 -4.66 18.87
C THR A 121 -27.25 -4.47 20.03
N GLY A 122 -25.94 -4.47 19.74
CA GLY A 122 -24.83 -4.41 20.67
C GLY A 122 -24.49 -5.76 21.31
N ASP A 123 -25.05 -6.87 20.82
CA ASP A 123 -24.56 -8.22 21.12
C ASP A 123 -23.32 -8.53 20.28
N TYR A 124 -22.70 -9.69 20.47
CA TYR A 124 -21.52 -10.09 19.68
C TYR A 124 -21.80 -11.37 18.92
N ASP A 125 -21.65 -11.31 17.60
CA ASP A 125 -21.59 -12.48 16.73
C ASP A 125 -20.20 -13.11 16.84
N ILE A 126 -20.13 -14.44 16.68
CA ILE A 126 -18.89 -15.20 16.75
C ILE A 126 -18.59 -15.79 15.40
N ILE A 127 -17.45 -15.40 14.85
CA ILE A 127 -17.06 -15.67 13.47
C ILE A 127 -15.68 -16.31 13.47
N LEU A 128 -15.49 -17.30 12.62
CA LEU A 128 -14.17 -17.84 12.29
C LEU A 128 -13.71 -17.17 11.00
N GLY A 129 -12.58 -16.47 11.03
CA GLY A 129 -11.90 -15.96 9.84
C GLY A 129 -10.77 -16.90 9.46
N LYS A 130 -10.85 -17.55 8.31
CA LYS A 130 -9.77 -18.37 7.76
C LYS A 130 -9.15 -17.67 6.57
N TYR A 131 -7.84 -17.47 6.62
CA TYR A 131 -7.11 -16.77 5.58
C TYR A 131 -6.41 -17.81 4.71
N ASP A 132 -6.42 -17.64 3.39
CA ASP A 132 -5.62 -18.47 2.48
C ASP A 132 -4.13 -18.06 2.51
N ILE A 133 -3.56 -18.05 3.72
CA ILE A 133 -2.18 -17.67 4.02
C ILE A 133 -1.60 -18.74 4.91
N LEU A 134 -0.45 -19.30 4.51
CA LEU A 134 0.25 -20.26 5.35
C LEU A 134 0.95 -19.54 6.50
N LYS A 135 0.87 -20.10 7.71
CA LYS A 135 1.52 -19.57 8.93
C LYS A 135 3.01 -19.28 8.73
N ARG A 136 3.70 -20.20 8.06
CA ARG A 136 5.14 -20.04 7.76
C ARG A 136 5.47 -18.90 6.78
N ASP A 137 4.49 -18.42 6.01
CA ASP A 137 4.70 -17.43 4.96
C ASP A 137 4.38 -16.00 5.46
N LEU A 138 3.78 -15.83 6.65
CA LEU A 138 3.42 -14.50 7.19
C LEU A 138 4.60 -13.59 7.49
N ALA A 139 5.74 -14.14 7.90
CA ALA A 139 6.92 -13.32 8.15
C ALA A 139 7.41 -12.62 6.87
N ASP A 140 7.08 -13.20 5.71
CA ASP A 140 7.51 -12.74 4.40
C ASP A 140 6.36 -12.10 3.59
N ILE A 141 5.11 -12.18 4.09
CA ILE A 141 3.95 -11.64 3.37
C ILE A 141 3.97 -10.12 3.40
N THR A 142 3.83 -9.52 2.22
CA THR A 142 3.68 -8.08 2.11
C THR A 142 2.28 -7.66 2.52
N LEU A 143 2.14 -6.41 3.00
CA LEU A 143 0.85 -5.79 3.33
C LEU A 143 -0.18 -5.94 2.19
N GLN A 144 0.29 -6.00 0.95
CA GLN A 144 -0.56 -6.06 -0.22
C GLN A 144 -0.99 -7.47 -0.60
N GLU A 145 -0.12 -8.46 -0.50
CA GLU A 145 -0.50 -9.88 -0.65
C GLU A 145 -1.58 -10.23 0.38
N LEU A 146 -1.47 -9.63 1.56
CA LEU A 146 -2.44 -9.71 2.63
C LEU A 146 -3.83 -9.19 2.23
N PHE A 147 -3.91 -7.99 1.65
CA PHE A 147 -5.17 -7.42 1.13
C PHE A 147 -5.80 -8.26 0.00
N GLN A 148 -5.00 -9.07 -0.67
CA GLN A 148 -5.45 -9.95 -1.77
C GLN A 148 -5.79 -11.36 -1.29
N SER A 149 -5.47 -11.69 -0.03
CA SER A 149 -5.81 -12.99 0.52
C SER A 149 -7.33 -13.13 0.62
N ASP A 150 -7.85 -14.22 0.08
CA ASP A 150 -9.24 -14.57 0.27
C ASP A 150 -9.42 -15.00 1.73
N VAL A 151 -10.51 -14.49 2.34
CA VAL A 151 -10.86 -14.82 3.73
C VAL A 151 -12.22 -15.48 3.75
N GLU A 152 -12.24 -16.73 4.20
CA GLU A 152 -13.48 -17.49 4.44
C GLU A 152 -13.99 -17.15 5.85
N PHE A 153 -15.18 -16.53 5.91
CA PHE A 153 -15.86 -16.23 7.17
C PHE A 153 -16.94 -17.27 7.47
N ILE A 154 -16.81 -17.96 8.61
CA ILE A 154 -17.75 -18.99 9.05
C ILE A 154 -18.44 -18.52 10.33
N ASN A 155 -19.77 -18.38 10.31
CA ASN A 155 -20.52 -18.06 11.54
C ASN A 155 -20.54 -19.27 12.47
N LEU A 156 -20.17 -19.07 13.73
CA LEU A 156 -20.32 -20.08 14.78
C LEU A 156 -21.60 -19.82 15.60
N ILE A 157 -21.86 -18.56 15.96
CA ILE A 157 -23.03 -18.16 16.77
C ILE A 157 -23.51 -16.76 16.33
N GLY A 158 -24.75 -16.65 15.83
CA GLY A 158 -25.36 -15.36 15.43
C GLY A 158 -26.24 -15.43 14.17
N LYS A 159 -26.85 -14.31 13.78
CA LYS A 159 -27.53 -14.12 12.46
C LYS A 159 -27.01 -12.81 11.84
N TYR A 160 -26.20 -12.95 10.79
CA TYR A 160 -25.23 -11.97 10.26
C TYR A 160 -25.72 -10.62 9.72
N GLY A 161 -24.84 -9.62 9.84
CA GLY A 161 -24.20 -8.91 8.71
C GLY A 161 -22.67 -9.12 8.77
N LEU A 162 -21.97 -9.28 7.63
CA LEU A 162 -20.52 -9.58 7.60
C LEU A 162 -19.70 -8.49 8.33
N PRO A 163 -18.56 -8.85 8.97
CA PRO A 163 -17.72 -7.86 9.64
C PRO A 163 -17.09 -6.92 8.61
N GLU A 164 -17.38 -5.63 8.70
CA GLU A 164 -16.89 -4.61 7.75
C GLU A 164 -15.38 -4.34 7.90
N LEU A 165 -14.76 -4.79 9.00
CA LEU A 165 -13.37 -4.53 9.35
C LEU A 165 -12.81 -5.65 10.23
N VAL A 166 -11.69 -6.24 9.78
CA VAL A 166 -11.08 -7.41 10.41
C VAL A 166 -9.60 -7.14 10.62
N CYS A 167 -9.08 -7.48 11.80
CA CYS A 167 -7.66 -7.49 12.12
C CYS A 167 -7.19 -8.87 12.54
N PHE A 168 -5.90 -9.15 12.39
CA PHE A 168 -5.24 -10.32 12.95
C PHE A 168 -3.81 -9.99 13.39
N GLU A 169 -3.32 -10.80 14.31
CA GLU A 169 -1.95 -10.78 14.82
C GLU A 169 -1.42 -12.22 14.83
N GLU A 170 -0.18 -12.40 14.37
CA GLU A 170 0.49 -13.69 14.44
C GLU A 170 1.67 -13.63 15.41
N TYR A 171 1.85 -14.73 16.12
CA TYR A 171 2.96 -14.96 17.02
C TYR A 171 3.69 -16.23 16.59
N SER A 172 5.02 -16.16 16.53
CA SER A 172 5.88 -17.32 16.30
C SER A 172 6.66 -17.64 17.57
N TYR A 173 6.71 -18.91 17.94
CA TYR A 173 7.57 -19.40 19.02
C TYR A 173 8.98 -19.55 18.48
N VAL A 174 9.82 -18.54 18.69
CA VAL A 174 11.19 -18.51 18.19
C VAL A 174 12.17 -18.53 19.34
N ASP A 175 13.35 -19.09 19.11
CA ASP A 175 14.47 -18.89 20.00
C ASP A 175 14.87 -17.42 19.95
N THR A 176 14.60 -16.70 21.02
CA THR A 176 14.88 -15.26 21.09
C THR A 176 16.33 -14.96 21.37
N GLY A 177 17.12 -15.99 21.72
CA GLY A 177 18.58 -15.95 21.67
C GLY A 177 19.19 -14.67 22.21
N VAL A 178 18.62 -14.08 23.27
CA VAL A 178 19.23 -12.94 23.97
C VAL A 178 20.69 -13.36 24.16
N ASN A 179 21.67 -12.55 23.71
CA ASN A 179 23.08 -12.92 23.66
C ASN A 179 23.67 -13.22 25.06
N VAL A 180 23.19 -14.25 25.72
CA VAL A 180 23.75 -14.91 26.88
C VAL A 180 24.73 -15.91 26.28
N GLY A 181 25.99 -15.86 26.72
CA GLY A 181 27.13 -16.49 26.04
C GLY A 181 26.95 -17.97 25.70
N ALA A 182 27.89 -18.52 24.93
CA ALA A 182 27.84 -19.82 24.22
C ALA A 182 27.40 -21.09 25.00
N ASP A 183 27.13 -21.00 26.30
CA ASP A 183 26.70 -22.09 27.18
C ASP A 183 25.30 -21.87 27.80
N SER A 184 24.48 -20.97 27.23
CA SER A 184 23.14 -20.67 27.76
C SER A 184 22.08 -21.58 27.15
N GLU A 185 21.12 -22.03 27.97
CA GLU A 185 19.94 -22.73 27.45
C GLU A 185 19.15 -21.81 26.50
N LEU A 186 18.67 -22.37 25.38
CA LEU A 186 17.87 -21.64 24.40
C LEU A 186 16.59 -21.11 25.08
N ILE A 187 16.33 -19.81 24.95
CA ILE A 187 15.14 -19.18 25.52
C ILE A 187 14.17 -18.93 24.36
N PHE A 188 13.16 -19.77 24.28
CA PHE A 188 12.09 -19.63 23.32
C PHE A 188 11.00 -18.71 23.87
N ASP A 189 10.62 -17.70 23.07
CA ASP A 189 9.52 -16.80 23.39
C ASP A 189 8.59 -16.66 22.19
N TRP A 190 7.33 -16.30 22.46
CA TRP A 190 6.36 -15.99 21.43
C TRP A 190 6.52 -14.53 21.02
N ILE A 191 7.19 -14.29 19.90
CA ILE A 191 7.33 -12.94 19.35
C ILE A 191 6.19 -12.68 18.35
N SER A 192 5.66 -11.47 18.35
CA SER A 192 4.72 -11.04 17.31
C SER A 192 5.47 -10.91 15.99
N THR A 193 5.07 -11.69 14.99
CA THR A 193 5.71 -11.72 13.65
C THR A 193 4.95 -10.89 12.62
N GLY A 194 3.69 -10.55 12.88
CA GLY A 194 2.90 -9.70 12.00
C GLY A 194 1.58 -9.27 12.65
N SER A 195 1.06 -8.14 12.19
CA SER A 195 -0.20 -7.56 12.68
C SER A 195 -0.83 -6.69 11.60
N PHE A 196 -2.13 -6.83 11.35
CA PHE A 196 -2.78 -6.11 10.25
C PHE A 196 -4.29 -5.93 10.45
N CYS A 197 -4.88 -4.93 9.79
CA CYS A 197 -6.31 -4.65 9.74
C CYS A 197 -6.76 -4.23 8.34
N TYR A 198 -7.91 -4.70 7.86
CA TYR A 198 -8.50 -4.26 6.58
C TYR A 198 -10.03 -4.19 6.59
N MET A 199 -10.56 -3.28 5.77
CA MET A 199 -11.99 -3.12 5.54
C MET A 199 -12.48 -4.15 4.52
N GLN A 200 -13.49 -4.93 4.86
CA GLN A 200 -14.20 -5.79 3.90
C GLN A 200 -15.48 -5.08 3.45
N TYR A 201 -15.51 -4.65 2.19
CA TYR A 201 -16.74 -4.13 1.60
C TYR A 201 -17.60 -5.29 1.09
N ASP A 202 -18.85 -5.32 1.53
CA ASP A 202 -19.87 -6.18 0.94
C ASP A 202 -19.96 -5.81 -0.55
N ASN A 203 -19.42 -6.65 -1.43
CA ASN A 203 -19.76 -6.64 -2.85
C ASN A 203 -21.20 -7.17 -2.97
N GLY A 204 -22.15 -6.39 -2.47
CA GLY A 204 -23.57 -6.65 -2.58
C GLY A 204 -23.97 -6.63 -4.04
N GLY A 205 -23.86 -7.79 -4.68
CA GLY A 205 -24.46 -8.07 -5.97
C GLY A 205 -25.97 -7.86 -5.85
N GLY A 206 -26.42 -6.66 -6.21
CA GLY A 206 -27.83 -6.31 -6.31
C GLY A 206 -28.52 -7.13 -7.39
N GLY A 207 -29.02 -8.30 -7.01
CA GLY A 207 -29.85 -9.17 -7.83
C GLY A 207 -30.97 -9.74 -6.96
N GLY A 208 -32.02 -8.95 -6.74
CA GLY A 208 -33.14 -9.35 -5.89
C GLY A 208 -34.37 -8.50 -6.15
N ASP A 209 -35.04 -8.80 -7.26
CA ASP A 209 -36.35 -8.29 -7.64
C ASP A 209 -37.39 -8.69 -6.59
N PHE A 210 -37.93 -7.72 -5.84
CA PHE A 210 -39.14 -7.90 -5.03
C PHE A 210 -40.12 -6.78 -5.33
N SER A 211 -41.03 -7.10 -6.24
CA SER A 211 -42.30 -6.42 -6.40
C SER A 211 -43.26 -6.85 -5.27
N HIS A 212 -43.69 -5.90 -4.44
CA HIS A 212 -45.04 -5.90 -3.88
C HIS A 212 -45.46 -4.49 -3.43
N ILE A 213 -46.72 -4.21 -3.75
CA ILE A 213 -47.43 -2.93 -3.79
C ILE A 213 -47.97 -2.50 -2.42
N SER A 214 -48.20 -1.18 -2.29
CA SER A 214 -49.11 -0.47 -1.34
C SER A 214 -48.42 0.10 -0.10
N GLY A 215 -48.44 1.40 0.21
CA GLY A 215 -49.17 2.54 -0.34
C GLY A 215 -48.97 3.77 0.56
N GLY A 216 -49.36 4.96 0.06
CA GLY A 216 -49.52 6.18 0.87
C GLY A 216 -48.54 7.30 0.53
N GLY A 217 -48.90 8.13 -0.44
CA GLY A 217 -48.14 9.32 -0.81
C GLY A 217 -48.38 10.52 0.10
N ILE A 218 -47.45 11.47 0.05
CA ILE A 218 -47.73 12.91 0.12
C ILE A 218 -46.81 13.59 -0.90
N ILE A 219 -47.43 14.25 -1.87
CA ILE A 219 -46.81 15.19 -2.81
C ILE A 219 -46.84 16.57 -2.14
N THR A 220 -45.68 17.21 -1.98
CA THR A 220 -45.58 18.67 -1.86
C THR A 220 -44.39 19.18 -2.67
N GLY A 221 -44.68 19.73 -3.86
CA GLY A 221 -44.15 20.97 -4.46
C GLY A 221 -42.63 21.23 -4.60
N PRO A 222 -42.22 21.96 -5.67
CA PRO A 222 -40.83 22.05 -6.09
C PRO A 222 -40.03 23.06 -5.27
N ILE A 223 -38.79 22.71 -4.93
CA ILE A 223 -37.77 23.67 -4.50
C ILE A 223 -36.77 23.79 -5.65
N ASP A 224 -36.87 24.91 -6.37
CA ASP A 224 -35.80 25.43 -7.20
C ASP A 224 -34.61 25.78 -6.30
N SER A 225 -33.47 25.11 -6.51
CA SER A 225 -32.16 25.64 -6.14
C SER A 225 -31.08 25.13 -7.10
N PRO A 226 -30.38 26.03 -7.80
CA PRO A 226 -29.35 25.68 -8.76
C PRO A 226 -28.01 25.53 -8.04
N HIS A 227 -27.78 24.39 -7.42
CA HIS A 227 -26.43 23.94 -7.08
C HIS A 227 -26.24 22.54 -7.64
N GLY A 228 -25.90 22.51 -8.94
CA GLY A 228 -25.43 21.32 -9.63
C GLY A 228 -24.14 20.84 -8.99
N VAL A 229 -24.27 19.87 -8.09
CA VAL A 229 -23.16 19.08 -7.59
C VAL A 229 -22.69 18.21 -8.75
N GLY A 230 -21.40 18.35 -9.06
CA GLY A 230 -20.80 17.91 -10.31
C GLY A 230 -21.11 16.47 -10.68
N GLY A 231 -21.62 16.30 -11.91
CA GLY A 231 -21.54 15.01 -12.59
C GLY A 231 -20.06 14.62 -12.63
N GLY A 232 -19.73 13.52 -11.95
CA GLY A 232 -18.41 12.91 -12.04
C GLY A 232 -18.09 12.70 -13.51
N SER A 233 -17.15 13.49 -14.03
CA SER A 233 -16.64 13.28 -15.38
C SER A 233 -16.12 11.84 -15.42
N PRO A 234 -16.59 11.00 -16.35
CA PRO A 234 -16.21 9.59 -16.39
C PRO A 234 -14.68 9.52 -16.38
N THR A 235 -14.13 8.81 -15.38
CA THR A 235 -12.70 8.61 -15.22
C THR A 235 -12.17 8.02 -16.52
N SER A 236 -11.50 8.86 -17.32
CA SER A 236 -11.16 8.45 -18.68
C SER A 236 -10.07 7.37 -18.62
N ASN A 237 -10.29 6.27 -19.34
CA ASN A 237 -9.40 5.12 -19.36
C ASN A 237 -7.95 5.56 -19.69
N PRO A 238 -6.95 5.26 -18.83
CA PRO A 238 -5.54 5.59 -19.04
C PRO A 238 -5.00 5.21 -20.42
N CYS A 239 -5.43 4.08 -20.98
CA CYS A 239 -5.01 3.65 -22.31
C CYS A 239 -5.47 4.64 -23.41
N ILE A 240 -6.70 5.16 -23.32
CA ILE A 240 -7.21 6.15 -24.28
C ILE A 240 -6.43 7.46 -24.14
N LYS A 241 -6.11 7.87 -22.91
CA LYS A 241 -5.30 9.06 -22.62
C LYS A 241 -3.92 8.96 -23.27
N LEU A 242 -3.22 7.85 -23.02
CA LEU A 242 -1.88 7.60 -23.56
C LEU A 242 -1.87 7.47 -25.09
N LYS A 243 -2.89 6.83 -25.68
CA LYS A 243 -3.06 6.74 -27.15
C LYS A 243 -3.19 8.13 -27.78
N ASN A 244 -3.93 9.04 -27.13
CA ASN A 244 -4.08 10.43 -27.59
C ASN A 244 -2.78 11.22 -27.55
N LEU A 245 -1.76 10.79 -26.79
CA LEU A 245 -0.47 11.47 -26.77
C LEU A 245 0.29 11.31 -28.09
N PHE A 246 0.14 10.17 -28.77
CA PHE A 246 0.77 9.89 -30.06
C PHE A 246 -0.06 10.36 -31.27
N ASP A 247 -1.30 10.80 -31.07
CA ASP A 247 -2.16 11.30 -32.13
C ASP A 247 -1.63 12.64 -32.66
N ALA A 248 -1.36 12.68 -33.96
CA ALA A 248 -0.82 13.85 -34.67
C ALA A 248 -1.79 15.06 -34.65
N THR A 249 -3.08 14.83 -34.42
CA THR A 249 -4.11 15.86 -34.31
C THR A 249 -4.33 16.35 -32.87
N LYS A 250 -3.63 15.74 -31.90
CA LYS A 250 -3.73 16.07 -30.47
C LYS A 250 -2.38 16.52 -29.93
N ALA A 251 -1.78 15.78 -29.00
CA ALA A 251 -0.53 16.18 -28.37
C ALA A 251 0.70 15.97 -29.26
N ASN A 252 0.65 14.98 -30.17
CA ASN A 252 1.71 14.65 -31.11
C ASN A 252 3.11 14.62 -30.46
N ILE A 253 3.28 13.91 -29.33
CA ILE A 253 4.55 13.91 -28.59
C ILE A 253 5.63 13.04 -29.25
N LYS A 254 5.25 12.19 -30.20
CA LYS A 254 6.15 11.21 -30.85
C LYS A 254 7.43 11.83 -31.42
N PRO A 255 7.42 12.94 -32.17
CA PRO A 255 8.65 13.57 -32.65
C PRO A 255 9.59 14.01 -31.53
N SER A 256 9.04 14.47 -30.39
CA SER A 256 9.82 14.87 -29.22
C SER A 256 10.49 13.67 -28.54
N LEU A 257 9.79 12.54 -28.44
CA LEU A 257 10.37 11.31 -27.89
C LEU A 257 11.49 10.75 -28.79
N ILE A 258 11.32 10.79 -30.12
CA ILE A 258 12.39 10.42 -31.06
C ILE A 258 13.59 11.37 -30.92
N ALA A 259 13.34 12.67 -30.75
CA ALA A 259 14.41 13.63 -30.51
C ALA A 259 15.19 13.29 -29.24
N LEU A 260 14.51 12.92 -28.14
CA LEU A 260 15.14 12.46 -26.91
C LEU A 260 15.96 11.18 -27.11
N GLN A 261 15.44 10.17 -27.83
CA GLN A 261 16.20 8.94 -28.14
C GLN A 261 17.56 9.26 -28.78
N ASN A 262 17.58 10.23 -29.71
CA ASN A 262 18.81 10.65 -30.39
C ASN A 262 19.82 11.40 -29.50
N THR A 263 19.44 11.82 -28.29
CA THR A 263 20.36 12.47 -27.34
C THR A 263 21.09 11.48 -26.44
N ILE A 264 20.61 10.25 -26.34
CA ILE A 264 21.24 9.19 -25.55
C ILE A 264 22.42 8.64 -26.35
N THR A 265 23.64 8.93 -25.89
CA THR A 265 24.87 8.53 -26.57
C THR A 265 25.87 7.97 -25.55
N PRO A 266 26.88 7.20 -25.97
CA PRO A 266 27.94 6.74 -25.05
C PRO A 266 28.71 7.88 -24.36
N THR A 267 28.59 9.11 -24.84
CA THR A 267 29.24 10.30 -24.29
C THR A 267 28.29 11.25 -23.55
N SER A 268 26.98 10.96 -23.48
CA SER A 268 26.04 11.80 -22.72
C SER A 268 26.23 11.57 -21.23
N THR A 269 26.50 12.65 -20.48
CA THR A 269 26.75 12.60 -19.03
C THR A 269 25.61 13.20 -18.20
N GLY A 270 24.46 13.44 -18.82
CA GLY A 270 23.32 14.04 -18.12
C GLY A 270 22.05 13.88 -18.93
N GLU A 271 20.98 14.50 -18.42
CA GLU A 271 19.63 14.25 -18.92
C GLU A 271 19.16 15.35 -19.88
N ASN A 272 18.33 14.93 -20.83
CA ASN A 272 17.59 15.81 -21.72
C ASN A 272 16.11 15.62 -21.43
N ALA A 273 15.32 16.68 -21.50
CA ALA A 273 13.89 16.59 -21.26
C ALA A 273 13.06 17.46 -22.20
N VAL A 274 11.78 17.15 -22.26
CA VAL A 274 10.74 17.92 -22.95
C VAL A 274 9.52 18.00 -22.03
N THR A 275 8.94 19.18 -21.92
CA THR A 275 7.70 19.41 -21.19
C THR A 275 6.52 19.46 -22.16
N PHE A 276 5.41 18.83 -21.77
CA PHE A 276 4.17 18.81 -22.52
C PHE A 276 3.16 19.80 -21.94
N LYS A 277 2.63 20.67 -22.78
CA LYS A 277 1.71 21.74 -22.39
C LYS A 277 0.40 21.65 -23.17
N LYS A 278 -0.69 21.98 -22.50
CA LYS A 278 -2.02 22.19 -23.07
C LYS A 278 -2.57 23.51 -22.53
N ASP A 279 -2.73 24.48 -23.42
CA ASP A 279 -3.26 25.79 -23.05
C ASP A 279 -4.78 25.75 -22.81
N THR A 280 -5.36 26.86 -22.35
CA THR A 280 -6.79 26.99 -22.06
C THR A 280 -7.69 26.88 -23.30
N ASN A 281 -7.12 27.04 -24.51
CA ASN A 281 -7.82 26.86 -25.78
C ASN A 281 -7.74 25.40 -26.28
N GLY A 282 -7.04 24.53 -25.55
CA GLY A 282 -6.82 23.14 -25.92
C GLY A 282 -5.67 22.92 -26.90
N ASN A 283 -4.85 23.95 -27.19
CA ASN A 283 -3.68 23.78 -28.05
C ASN A 283 -2.56 23.08 -27.29
N PHE A 284 -1.93 22.11 -27.96
CA PHE A 284 -0.81 21.36 -27.43
C PHE A 284 0.52 21.95 -27.88
N SER A 285 1.52 21.92 -27.00
CA SER A 285 2.90 22.26 -27.36
C SER A 285 3.91 21.46 -26.53
N ASN A 286 5.05 21.16 -27.14
CA ASN A 286 6.13 20.39 -26.53
C ASN A 286 7.38 21.28 -26.51
N THR A 287 7.90 21.61 -25.32
CA THR A 287 9.03 22.55 -25.16
C THR A 287 10.24 21.80 -24.61
N PRO A 288 11.40 21.79 -25.30
CA PRO A 288 12.63 21.25 -24.72
C PRO A 288 13.01 21.98 -23.43
N VAL A 289 13.50 21.22 -22.46
CA VAL A 289 14.09 21.72 -21.22
C VAL A 289 15.61 21.79 -21.42
N PRO A 290 16.32 22.82 -20.92
CA PRO A 290 17.77 22.87 -20.98
C PRO A 290 18.40 21.60 -20.39
N SER A 291 19.27 20.94 -21.16
CA SER A 291 19.97 19.72 -20.75
C SER A 291 20.81 19.94 -19.49
N THR A 292 20.96 18.91 -18.69
CA THR A 292 21.84 18.93 -17.52
C THR A 292 23.12 18.12 -17.75
N SER A 293 24.10 18.27 -16.86
CA SER A 293 25.33 17.47 -16.85
C SER A 293 25.38 16.47 -15.69
N ASN A 294 24.23 16.23 -15.05
CA ASN A 294 24.04 15.30 -13.96
C ASN A 294 22.86 14.38 -14.28
N ASN A 295 22.74 13.30 -13.51
CA ASN A 295 21.71 12.26 -13.67
C ASN A 295 20.37 12.69 -13.06
N SER A 296 19.98 13.94 -13.33
CA SER A 296 18.72 14.53 -12.88
C SER A 296 18.41 15.78 -13.70
N ILE A 297 17.20 15.85 -14.22
CA ILE A 297 16.60 17.04 -14.80
C ILE A 297 15.23 17.28 -14.17
N VAL A 298 14.90 18.55 -13.96
CA VAL A 298 13.60 18.94 -13.42
C VAL A 298 13.00 19.97 -14.36
N GLY A 299 11.97 19.58 -15.09
CA GLY A 299 11.20 20.51 -15.92
C GLY A 299 10.38 21.50 -15.09
N PRO A 300 9.79 22.52 -15.73
CA PRO A 300 8.80 23.37 -15.09
C PRO A 300 7.52 22.58 -14.74
N VAL A 301 6.79 23.04 -13.73
CA VAL A 301 5.40 22.64 -13.43
C VAL A 301 4.49 23.85 -13.51
N GLY A 302 3.19 23.64 -13.71
CA GLY A 302 2.23 24.73 -13.73
C GLY A 302 0.89 24.35 -14.37
N PRO A 303 -0.08 25.27 -14.39
CA PRO A 303 -1.47 24.95 -14.71
C PRO A 303 -1.68 24.40 -16.13
N ASN A 304 -0.81 24.79 -17.07
CA ASN A 304 -0.86 24.37 -18.47
C ASN A 304 0.12 23.23 -18.78
N ILE A 305 0.92 22.77 -17.83
CA ILE A 305 1.91 21.71 -18.02
C ILE A 305 1.28 20.42 -17.53
N TYR A 306 0.96 19.49 -18.43
CA TYR A 306 0.35 18.21 -18.04
C TYR A 306 1.36 17.08 -18.02
N GLY A 307 2.59 17.26 -18.53
CA GLY A 307 3.54 16.16 -18.47
C GLY A 307 4.95 16.52 -18.85
N GLU A 308 5.80 15.53 -18.73
CA GLU A 308 7.22 15.62 -19.03
C GLU A 308 7.71 14.27 -19.57
N ALA A 309 8.75 14.32 -20.40
CA ALA A 309 9.56 13.17 -20.72
C ALA A 309 11.03 13.54 -20.57
N HIS A 310 11.84 12.69 -19.95
CA HIS A 310 13.29 12.86 -19.85
C HIS A 310 14.05 11.62 -20.29
N THR A 311 15.37 11.74 -20.42
CA THR A 311 16.28 10.63 -20.74
C THR A 311 17.13 10.27 -19.55
N HIS A 312 17.46 8.98 -19.39
CA HIS A 312 18.58 8.56 -18.55
C HIS A 312 19.85 8.36 -19.40
N PRO A 313 21.02 8.82 -18.95
CA PRO A 313 22.30 8.44 -19.57
C PRO A 313 22.60 6.94 -19.32
N LEU A 314 23.57 6.40 -20.05
CA LEU A 314 23.87 4.95 -20.05
C LEU A 314 24.44 4.41 -18.73
N ASP A 315 24.88 5.28 -17.83
CA ASP A 315 25.40 4.94 -16.50
C ASP A 315 24.32 4.96 -15.40
N VAL A 316 23.04 5.11 -15.78
CA VAL A 316 21.88 5.12 -14.87
C VAL A 316 20.95 3.97 -15.23
N TYR A 317 20.20 3.46 -14.25
CA TYR A 317 19.23 2.38 -14.49
C TYR A 317 18.18 2.78 -15.54
N PRO A 318 17.83 1.91 -16.49
CA PRO A 318 16.87 2.21 -17.56
C PRO A 318 15.42 2.07 -17.08
N MET A 319 15.08 2.68 -15.93
CA MET A 319 13.77 2.67 -15.32
C MET A 319 13.61 3.85 -14.35
N PHE A 320 12.37 4.24 -14.06
CA PHE A 320 12.04 5.35 -13.15
C PHE A 320 12.65 5.19 -11.75
N SER A 321 13.00 6.32 -11.16
CA SER A 321 13.40 6.50 -9.76
C SER A 321 12.21 6.94 -8.88
N TRP A 322 12.37 6.98 -7.55
CA TRP A 322 11.40 7.62 -6.66
C TRP A 322 11.28 9.12 -6.91
N THR A 323 12.39 9.77 -7.25
CA THR A 323 12.37 11.16 -7.70
C THR A 323 11.43 11.35 -8.90
N ASP A 324 11.41 10.41 -9.85
CA ASP A 324 10.50 10.45 -11.00
C ASP A 324 9.03 10.19 -10.63
N VAL A 325 8.77 9.33 -9.65
CA VAL A 325 7.41 9.10 -9.16
C VAL A 325 6.90 10.33 -8.42
N ASN A 326 7.72 10.95 -7.57
CA ASN A 326 7.38 12.24 -6.95
C ASN A 326 7.20 13.34 -8.01
N ARG A 327 7.95 13.29 -9.11
CA ARG A 327 7.77 14.24 -10.21
C ARG A 327 6.38 14.15 -10.83
N LEU A 328 5.82 12.95 -10.99
CA LEU A 328 4.43 12.76 -11.41
C LEU A 328 3.44 13.42 -10.42
N LEU A 329 3.68 13.28 -9.12
CA LEU A 329 2.85 13.92 -8.09
C LEU A 329 2.90 15.45 -8.21
N GLU A 330 4.08 16.03 -8.39
CA GLU A 330 4.22 17.48 -8.59
C GLU A 330 3.49 17.96 -9.85
N LEU A 331 3.60 17.24 -10.95
CA LEU A 331 2.82 17.52 -12.15
C LEU A 331 1.32 17.50 -11.84
N ALA A 332 0.82 16.47 -11.16
CA ALA A 332 -0.58 16.39 -10.78
C ALA A 332 -1.02 17.56 -9.89
N THR A 333 -0.24 17.91 -8.86
CA THR A 333 -0.58 18.97 -7.90
C THR A 333 -0.67 20.36 -8.54
N TYR A 334 0.22 20.68 -9.49
CA TYR A 334 0.30 22.02 -10.08
C TYR A 334 -0.43 22.17 -11.41
N THR A 335 -0.93 21.08 -11.99
CA THR A 335 -1.72 21.09 -13.23
C THR A 335 -3.14 21.59 -12.98
N SER A 336 -3.72 22.32 -13.94
CA SER A 336 -5.12 22.73 -13.85
C SER A 336 -6.07 21.54 -13.89
N THR A 337 -7.23 21.63 -13.26
CA THR A 337 -8.22 20.53 -13.20
C THR A 337 -8.64 20.02 -14.58
N SER A 338 -8.69 20.90 -15.59
CA SER A 338 -8.99 20.53 -16.99
C SER A 338 -7.90 19.70 -17.67
N ASN A 339 -6.71 19.65 -17.08
CA ASN A 339 -5.53 18.95 -17.58
C ASN A 339 -5.11 17.77 -16.69
N LEU A 340 -5.66 17.63 -15.47
CA LEU A 340 -5.34 16.55 -14.53
C LEU A 340 -5.46 15.15 -15.17
N ASP A 341 -6.49 14.97 -16.00
CA ASP A 341 -6.70 13.73 -16.72
C ASP A 341 -5.63 13.39 -17.75
N SER A 342 -4.77 14.34 -18.12
CA SER A 342 -3.66 14.12 -19.06
C SER A 342 -2.32 13.93 -18.36
N VAL A 343 -2.29 13.95 -17.02
CA VAL A 343 -1.02 13.97 -16.28
C VAL A 343 -0.18 12.73 -16.54
N VAL A 344 1.07 12.93 -16.98
CA VAL A 344 1.99 11.86 -17.35
C VAL A 344 3.44 12.25 -17.11
N ASN A 345 4.23 11.34 -16.57
CA ASN A 345 5.70 11.43 -16.54
C ASN A 345 6.28 10.29 -17.38
N MET A 346 7.25 10.56 -18.23
CA MET A 346 7.83 9.57 -19.14
C MET A 346 9.34 9.52 -19.02
N VAL A 347 9.90 8.34 -19.25
CA VAL A 347 11.35 8.19 -19.40
C VAL A 347 11.66 7.48 -20.71
N VAL A 348 12.63 8.03 -21.44
CA VAL A 348 13.21 7.46 -22.66
C VAL A 348 14.60 6.95 -22.30
N VAL A 349 14.83 5.66 -22.46
CA VAL A 349 16.09 5.02 -22.01
C VAL A 349 16.59 4.07 -23.08
N GLN A 350 17.87 3.73 -23.00
CA GLN A 350 18.43 2.58 -23.71
C GLN A 350 18.63 1.45 -22.69
N ASP A 351 18.06 0.27 -22.95
CA ASP A 351 18.26 -0.89 -22.07
C ASP A 351 19.65 -1.52 -22.27
N ASP A 352 19.98 -2.50 -21.42
CA ASP A 352 21.28 -3.20 -21.44
C ASP A 352 21.57 -3.93 -22.76
N ASN A 353 20.56 -4.15 -23.61
CA ASN A 353 20.71 -4.73 -24.94
C ASN A 353 20.88 -3.68 -26.05
N GLY A 354 20.98 -2.39 -25.68
CA GLY A 354 21.08 -1.29 -26.63
C GLY A 354 19.75 -0.91 -27.29
N VAL A 355 18.61 -1.41 -26.80
CA VAL A 355 17.29 -1.13 -27.38
C VAL A 355 16.65 0.05 -26.67
N PHE A 356 16.16 1.02 -27.45
CA PHE A 356 15.42 2.14 -26.88
C PHE A 356 14.07 1.68 -26.32
N GLN A 357 13.84 2.03 -25.07
CA GLN A 357 12.57 1.83 -24.38
C GLN A 357 11.96 3.18 -24.03
N THR A 358 10.63 3.23 -23.98
CA THR A 358 9.91 4.41 -23.53
C THR A 358 8.82 3.97 -22.57
N TYR A 359 8.89 4.45 -21.34
CA TYR A 359 7.94 4.16 -20.29
C TYR A 359 7.15 5.41 -19.91
N ALA A 360 5.95 5.21 -19.39
CA ALA A 360 5.11 6.26 -18.86
C ALA A 360 4.53 5.86 -17.51
N LEU A 361 4.55 6.80 -16.56
CA LEU A 361 3.80 6.75 -15.32
C LEU A 361 2.54 7.58 -15.47
N VAL A 362 1.41 6.99 -15.08
CA VAL A 362 0.11 7.65 -15.04
C VAL A 362 -0.47 7.48 -13.64
N TYR A 363 -1.05 8.56 -13.12
CA TYR A 363 -1.71 8.55 -11.83
C TYR A 363 -3.07 7.85 -11.94
N ASN A 364 -3.31 6.87 -11.06
CA ASN A 364 -4.60 6.19 -10.94
C ASN A 364 -5.49 7.04 -10.03
N ASN A 365 -6.32 7.90 -10.63
CA ASN A 365 -7.32 8.68 -9.88
C ASN A 365 -8.62 7.89 -9.72
N ASP A 366 -8.52 6.64 -9.27
CA ASP A 366 -9.69 5.81 -9.00
C ASP A 366 -10.36 6.15 -7.66
N GLY A 367 -9.75 7.04 -6.86
CA GLY A 367 -10.28 7.46 -5.56
C GLY A 367 -10.02 6.46 -4.43
N PHE A 368 -9.25 5.39 -4.69
CA PHE A 368 -9.03 4.28 -3.76
C PHE A 368 -7.58 4.14 -3.27
N GLY A 369 -6.68 5.07 -3.61
CA GLY A 369 -5.27 5.00 -3.22
C GLY A 369 -5.06 5.22 -1.72
N ILE A 370 -4.90 4.13 -0.96
CA ILE A 370 -4.59 4.10 0.49
C ILE A 370 -3.11 4.44 0.77
N ASN A 371 -2.24 4.39 -0.26
CA ASN A 371 -0.83 4.76 -0.17
C ASN A 371 -0.46 5.75 -1.27
N THR A 372 -0.41 7.03 -0.92
CA THR A 372 0.17 8.05 -1.78
C THR A 372 1.69 8.09 -1.60
N VAL A 373 2.40 8.55 -2.63
CA VAL A 373 3.82 8.91 -2.51
C VAL A 373 4.05 9.85 -1.32
N GLU A 374 3.06 10.72 -1.03
CA GLU A 374 3.09 11.64 0.09
C GLU A 374 3.05 10.93 1.44
N ASP A 375 2.25 9.87 1.60
CA ASP A 375 2.18 9.08 2.84
C ASP A 375 3.53 8.43 3.16
N VAL A 376 4.18 7.86 2.14
CA VAL A 376 5.51 7.24 2.27
C VAL A 376 6.59 8.28 2.61
N LEU A 377 6.52 9.46 1.99
CA LEU A 377 7.43 10.56 2.33
C LEU A 377 7.15 11.17 3.70
N ASN A 378 5.97 10.96 4.30
CA ASN A 378 5.59 11.49 5.61
C ASN A 378 5.73 10.47 6.74
N GLN A 379 6.40 9.34 6.48
CA GLN A 379 6.68 8.34 7.49
C GLN A 379 7.52 8.90 8.66
N PRO A 380 7.20 8.56 9.93
CA PRO A 380 7.85 9.13 11.11
C PRO A 380 9.38 8.96 11.18
N GLU A 381 9.90 7.86 10.63
CA GLU A 381 11.34 7.56 10.53
C GLU A 381 12.11 8.59 9.69
N LEU A 382 11.41 9.32 8.82
CA LEU A 382 11.96 10.38 7.99
C LEU A 382 11.75 11.78 8.59
N ASN A 383 11.28 11.88 9.83
CA ASN A 383 11.09 13.17 10.49
C ASN A 383 12.42 13.93 10.62
N GLY A 384 12.41 15.19 10.21
CA GLY A 384 13.61 16.05 10.19
C GLY A 384 14.41 15.98 8.88
N CYS A 385 14.19 14.99 8.02
CA CYS A 385 14.75 14.98 6.67
C CYS A 385 14.01 15.96 5.77
N SER A 386 14.75 16.69 4.92
CA SER A 386 14.18 17.45 3.81
C SER A 386 13.58 16.50 2.77
N LYS A 387 12.59 16.98 1.99
CA LYS A 387 11.98 16.20 0.89
C LYS A 387 13.02 15.57 -0.04
N ARG A 388 14.10 16.29 -0.35
CA ARG A 388 15.21 15.80 -1.17
C ARG A 388 15.93 14.61 -0.52
N GLU A 389 16.25 14.70 0.76
CA GLU A 389 16.93 13.62 1.49
C GLU A 389 16.07 12.36 1.54
N LYS A 390 14.76 12.52 1.76
CA LYS A 390 13.79 11.41 1.72
C LYS A 390 13.78 10.70 0.37
N LEU A 391 13.68 11.48 -0.72
CA LEU A 391 13.73 10.92 -2.08
C LEU A 391 15.05 10.21 -2.36
N ASN A 392 16.18 10.79 -1.94
CA ASN A 392 17.49 10.15 -2.11
C ASN A 392 17.60 8.81 -1.36
N ILE A 393 17.03 8.69 -0.16
CA ILE A 393 16.99 7.41 0.58
C ILE A 393 16.25 6.36 -0.25
N TYR A 394 15.04 6.68 -0.69
CA TYR A 394 14.22 5.77 -1.47
C TYR A 394 14.77 5.47 -2.87
N ASP A 395 15.42 6.44 -3.52
CA ASP A 395 16.13 6.25 -4.79
C ASP A 395 17.26 5.24 -4.63
N ASN A 396 18.03 5.31 -3.53
CA ASN A 396 19.08 4.34 -3.23
C ASN A 396 18.50 2.94 -2.98
N GLU A 397 17.44 2.82 -2.18
CA GLU A 397 16.78 1.54 -1.91
C GLU A 397 16.23 0.89 -3.19
N LEU A 398 15.63 1.69 -4.08
CA LEU A 398 15.15 1.23 -5.38
C LEU A 398 16.32 0.85 -6.30
N GLY A 399 17.41 1.61 -6.26
CA GLY A 399 18.66 1.28 -6.94
C GLY A 399 19.21 -0.08 -6.52
N ASP A 400 19.22 -0.39 -5.21
CA ASP A 400 19.62 -1.70 -4.69
C ASP A 400 18.71 -2.83 -5.20
N LYS A 401 17.41 -2.56 -5.35
CA LYS A 401 16.46 -3.52 -5.95
C LYS A 401 16.76 -3.75 -7.43
N TYR A 402 17.10 -2.70 -8.17
CA TYR A 402 17.54 -2.83 -9.57
C TYR A 402 18.84 -3.60 -9.72
N GLN A 403 19.81 -3.45 -8.82
CA GLN A 403 21.03 -4.25 -8.86
C GLN A 403 20.79 -5.74 -8.63
N LYS A 404 19.83 -6.07 -7.77
CA LYS A 404 19.49 -7.46 -7.41
C LYS A 404 18.59 -8.12 -8.45
N ASP A 405 17.83 -7.34 -9.21
CA ASP A 405 16.82 -7.83 -10.15
C ASP A 405 17.29 -7.66 -11.60
N SER A 406 17.43 -8.76 -12.34
CA SER A 406 17.78 -8.72 -13.76
C SER A 406 16.70 -8.10 -14.66
N ASN A 407 15.54 -7.76 -14.10
CA ASN A 407 14.43 -7.11 -14.80
C ASN A 407 14.03 -5.83 -14.05
N TYR A 408 14.45 -4.68 -14.58
CA TYR A 408 14.13 -3.37 -13.99
C TYR A 408 12.63 -3.10 -13.90
N GLU A 409 11.81 -3.59 -14.85
CA GLU A 409 10.35 -3.45 -14.79
C GLU A 409 9.79 -4.19 -13.57
N ARG A 410 10.32 -5.38 -13.26
CA ARG A 410 9.93 -6.16 -12.08
C ARG A 410 10.35 -5.45 -10.79
N GLY A 411 11.58 -4.94 -10.73
CA GLY A 411 12.08 -4.17 -9.60
C GLY A 411 11.18 -2.97 -9.28
N PHE A 412 10.82 -2.19 -10.32
CA PHE A 412 9.93 -1.03 -10.19
C PHE A 412 8.53 -1.46 -9.76
N LEU A 413 7.93 -2.43 -10.45
CA LEU A 413 6.56 -2.87 -10.17
C LEU A 413 6.42 -3.49 -8.78
N ARG A 414 7.45 -4.16 -8.24
CA ARG A 414 7.45 -4.63 -6.85
C ARG A 414 7.46 -3.48 -5.86
N GLN A 415 8.27 -2.45 -6.12
CA GLN A 415 8.37 -1.28 -5.24
C GLN A 415 7.06 -0.48 -5.19
N PHE A 416 6.42 -0.31 -6.34
CA PHE A 416 5.21 0.51 -6.49
C PHE A 416 3.93 -0.31 -6.64
N PHE A 417 3.97 -1.60 -6.30
CA PHE A 417 2.76 -2.42 -6.25
C PHE A 417 1.80 -1.78 -5.23
N GLY A 418 0.54 -1.58 -5.62
CA GLY A 418 -0.49 -1.03 -4.72
C GLY A 418 -0.46 0.48 -4.55
N PHE A 419 0.53 1.18 -5.12
CA PHE A 419 0.50 2.63 -5.21
C PHE A 419 -0.51 3.09 -6.26
N ASN A 420 -0.94 4.33 -6.14
CA ASN A 420 -1.81 4.99 -7.11
C ASN A 420 -1.10 5.42 -8.40
N VAL A 421 -0.10 4.66 -8.84
CA VAL A 421 0.63 4.87 -10.09
C VAL A 421 0.59 3.60 -10.94
N SER A 422 0.42 3.76 -12.24
CA SER A 422 0.48 2.67 -13.21
C SER A 422 1.65 2.87 -14.16
N LEU A 423 2.38 1.78 -14.44
CA LEU A 423 3.47 1.75 -15.40
C LEU A 423 2.97 1.29 -16.78
N TYR A 424 3.37 2.02 -17.82
CA TYR A 424 3.09 1.68 -19.22
C TYR A 424 4.38 1.67 -20.01
N LYS A 425 4.42 0.84 -21.05
CA LYS A 425 5.53 0.73 -21.99
C LYS A 425 5.02 0.97 -23.40
N ALA A 426 5.68 1.86 -24.13
CA ALA A 426 5.41 2.06 -25.56
C ALA A 426 6.07 0.94 -26.38
N ASN A 427 5.46 0.59 -27.52
CA ASN A 427 6.12 -0.26 -28.49
C ASN A 427 7.24 0.51 -29.24
N ALA A 428 8.13 -0.22 -29.91
CA ALA A 428 9.35 0.35 -30.51
C ALA A 428 9.09 1.49 -31.53
N ASN A 429 7.95 1.47 -32.22
CA ASN A 429 7.59 2.50 -33.20
C ASN A 429 6.75 3.64 -32.61
N LEU A 430 6.55 3.68 -31.28
CA LEU A 430 5.76 4.68 -30.54
C LEU A 430 4.36 4.84 -31.16
N SER A 431 3.68 3.74 -31.43
CA SER A 431 2.32 3.72 -31.99
C SER A 431 1.27 3.16 -31.03
N ASN A 432 1.70 2.44 -29.98
CA ASN A 432 0.81 1.88 -28.99
C ASN A 432 1.49 1.77 -27.63
N TRP A 433 0.67 1.62 -26.58
CA TRP A 433 1.09 1.38 -25.22
C TRP A 433 0.66 -0.01 -24.75
N SER A 434 1.35 -0.54 -23.75
CA SER A 434 0.91 -1.68 -22.97
C SER A 434 1.04 -1.34 -21.50
N LYS A 435 0.02 -1.65 -20.70
CA LYS A 435 0.13 -1.58 -19.25
C LYS A 435 1.02 -2.71 -18.78
N LEU A 436 2.00 -2.41 -17.95
CA LEU A 436 2.80 -3.41 -17.25
C LEU A 436 2.18 -3.64 -15.87
N SER A 437 2.11 -4.90 -15.45
CA SER A 437 1.57 -5.28 -14.15
C SER A 437 2.32 -6.48 -13.62
N ILE A 438 2.54 -6.54 -12.31
CA ILE A 438 3.18 -7.69 -11.68
C ILE A 438 2.12 -8.61 -11.08
N ASN A 439 2.27 -9.90 -11.29
CA ASN A 439 1.54 -10.90 -10.53
C ASN A 439 2.24 -11.06 -9.18
N SER A 440 1.55 -10.76 -8.07
CA SER A 440 2.12 -10.78 -6.71
C SER A 440 2.73 -12.14 -6.37
N ILE A 441 2.02 -13.23 -6.67
CA ILE A 441 2.41 -14.60 -6.33
C ILE A 441 3.66 -15.05 -7.09
N THR A 442 3.69 -14.86 -8.41
CA THR A 442 4.76 -15.39 -9.26
C THR A 442 5.89 -14.39 -9.51
N ALA A 443 5.69 -13.13 -9.12
CA ALA A 443 6.52 -11.99 -9.45
C ALA A 443 6.78 -11.80 -10.95
N ASN A 444 5.97 -12.39 -11.82
CA ASN A 444 6.10 -12.23 -13.25
C ASN A 444 5.49 -10.90 -13.71
N VAL A 445 6.20 -10.20 -14.59
CA VAL A 445 5.68 -9.02 -15.28
C VAL A 445 4.79 -9.49 -16.43
N THR A 446 3.56 -9.00 -16.44
CA THR A 446 2.56 -9.24 -17.46
C THR A 446 2.29 -7.94 -18.22
N THR A 447 1.96 -8.08 -19.51
CA THR A 447 1.72 -6.95 -20.40
C THR A 447 0.30 -7.02 -20.95
N THR A 448 -0.46 -5.94 -20.76
CA THR A 448 -1.82 -5.81 -21.30
C THR A 448 -1.85 -4.71 -22.36
N PRO A 449 -2.08 -5.02 -23.65
CA PRO A 449 -2.15 -4.03 -24.70
C PRO A 449 -3.24 -2.98 -24.47
N CYS A 450 -2.92 -1.71 -24.71
CA CYS A 450 -3.88 -0.61 -24.73
C CYS A 450 -4.54 -0.52 -26.12
N ASN A 451 -5.47 -1.41 -26.43
CA ASN A 451 -6.14 -1.43 -27.74
C ASN A 451 -7.22 -0.35 -27.88
#